data_AF-A0A7W6R818-F1
#
_entry.id   AF-A0A7W6R818-F1
#
_cell.length_a   1.000
_cell.length_b   1.000
_cell.length_c   1.000
_cell.angle_alpha   90.00
_cell.angle_beta   90.00
_cell.angle_gamma   90.00
#
_symmetry.space_group_name_H-M   'P 1'
#
loop_
_entity.id
_entity.type
_entity.pdbx_description
1 polymer ?
#
loop_
_entity_poly.entity_id
_entity_poly.type
_entity_poly.pdbx_seq_one_letter_code
_entity_poly.pdbx_strand_id
1 'polypeptide(L)'
;MIKAYGVKTDGIRCPIGYAFRMVYNLALDESRRRRQRLNNYRSIDQVQEITAPIPTVLDQLVAAETLRDVLASLEALPKRTNDAFIRHRLNGVPQKDIAAELGVSRTLVNFMIKAAEQHCHSAITEPAGPDHEHRRDTTAVRRAAPAAGRSTAVPALPAQRRNELSVRSRRTG
;
A
#
# COMPACT_ATOMS: atom_id res chain seq x y z
N MET A 1 17.12 -8.80 -31.67
CA MET A 1 17.83 -8.16 -32.80
C MET A 1 17.41 -6.69 -32.84
N ILE A 2 18.32 -5.75 -32.55
CA ILE A 2 18.04 -4.31 -32.71
C ILE A 2 18.30 -3.97 -34.19
N LYS A 3 17.23 -3.67 -34.92
CA LYS A 3 17.25 -3.35 -36.35
C LYS A 3 17.56 -1.86 -36.52
N ALA A 4 18.84 -1.49 -36.52
CA ALA A 4 19.27 -0.11 -36.75
C ALA A 4 19.53 0.12 -38.25
N TYR A 5 18.45 0.30 -39.03
CA TYR A 5 18.56 0.75 -40.42
C TYR A 5 18.35 2.27 -40.46
N GLY A 6 19.37 3.01 -40.93
CA GLY A 6 19.16 4.37 -41.47
C GLY A 6 19.42 5.57 -40.56
N VAL A 7 20.32 5.50 -39.58
CA VAL A 7 20.77 6.72 -38.89
C VAL A 7 21.82 7.43 -39.75
N LYS A 8 21.45 8.58 -40.34
CA LYS A 8 22.42 9.50 -40.95
C LYS A 8 23.38 9.98 -39.85
N THR A 9 24.67 9.68 -39.97
CA THR A 9 25.70 9.97 -38.96
C THR A 9 26.28 11.38 -39.09
N ASP A 10 25.61 12.26 -39.81
CA ASP A 10 26.03 13.61 -40.18
C ASP A 10 26.00 14.52 -38.93
N GLY A 11 26.97 14.33 -38.03
CA GLY A 11 27.07 15.02 -36.74
C GLY A 11 27.53 14.15 -35.56
N ILE A 12 27.69 12.83 -35.73
CA ILE A 12 28.15 11.94 -34.67
C ILE A 12 29.65 11.73 -34.80
N ARG A 13 30.43 12.36 -33.92
CA ARG A 13 31.91 12.25 -33.91
C ARG A 13 32.41 10.80 -33.81
N CYS A 14 31.73 9.96 -33.02
CA CYS A 14 32.10 8.54 -32.82
C CYS A 14 30.86 7.63 -32.81
N PRO A 15 30.40 7.13 -33.97
CA PRO A 15 29.18 6.32 -34.08
C PRO A 15 29.22 5.04 -33.23
N ILE A 16 30.37 4.37 -33.17
CA ILE A 16 30.58 3.16 -32.35
C ILE A 16 30.45 3.45 -30.86
N GLY A 17 31.07 4.53 -30.37
CA GLY A 17 30.97 4.91 -28.96
C GLY A 17 29.54 5.27 -28.55
N TYR A 18 28.79 5.90 -29.46
CA TYR A 18 27.38 6.20 -29.27
C TYR A 18 26.51 4.94 -29.22
N ALA A 19 26.76 3.96 -30.10
CA ALA A 19 26.09 2.66 -30.09
C ALA A 19 26.36 1.89 -28.79
N PHE A 20 27.61 1.85 -28.32
CA PHE A 20 27.96 1.24 -27.03
C PHE A 20 27.24 1.92 -25.86
N ARG A 21 27.17 3.25 -25.84
CA ARG A 21 26.44 4.01 -24.82
C ARG A 21 24.94 3.67 -24.83
N MET A 22 24.32 3.54 -26.00
CA MET A 22 22.91 3.16 -26.12
C MET A 22 22.65 1.75 -25.58
N VAL A 23 23.46 0.77 -25.96
CA VAL A 23 23.31 -0.62 -25.49
C VAL A 23 23.55 -0.71 -23.99
N TYR A 24 24.55 0.01 -23.47
CA TYR A 24 24.84 0.06 -22.03
C TYR A 24 23.68 0.68 -21.24
N ASN A 25 23.14 1.81 -21.71
CA ASN A 25 21.98 2.45 -21.06
C ASN A 25 20.75 1.54 -21.09
N LEU A 26 20.53 0.82 -22.19
CA LEU A 26 19.44 -0.15 -22.30
C LEU A 26 19.60 -1.31 -21.30
N ALA A 27 20.82 -1.84 -21.14
CA ALA A 27 21.11 -2.88 -20.16
C ALA A 27 20.90 -2.38 -18.72
N LEU A 28 21.32 -1.15 -18.41
CA LEU A 28 21.05 -0.52 -17.12
C LEU A 28 19.55 -0.34 -16.87
N ASP A 29 18.80 0.11 -17.87
CA ASP A 29 17.35 0.31 -17.75
C ASP A 29 16.60 -1.01 -17.55
N GLU A 30 17.03 -2.10 -18.20
CA GLU A 30 16.47 -3.44 -17.98
C GLU A 30 16.81 -3.97 -16.57
N SER A 31 18.03 -3.76 -16.08
CA SER A 31 18.42 -4.12 -14.71
C SER A 31 17.59 -3.36 -13.67
N ARG A 32 17.40 -2.05 -13.87
CA ARG A 32 16.54 -1.21 -13.01
C ARG A 32 15.10 -1.68 -13.02
N ARG A 33 14.53 -1.95 -14.21
CA ARG A 33 13.17 -2.49 -14.36
C ARG A 33 13.01 -3.85 -13.70
N ARG A 34 13.98 -4.76 -13.86
CA ARG A 34 13.96 -6.08 -13.23
C ARG A 34 14.00 -5.97 -11.70
N ARG A 35 14.84 -5.09 -11.16
CA ARG A 35 14.90 -4.83 -9.70
C ARG A 35 13.59 -4.26 -9.16
N GLN A 36 12.95 -3.33 -9.89
CA GLN A 36 11.63 -2.81 -9.51
C GLN A 36 10.55 -3.90 -9.54
N ARG A 37 10.53 -4.76 -10.57
CA ARG A 37 9.61 -5.90 -10.62
C ARG A 37 9.81 -6.86 -9.45
N LEU A 38 11.05 -7.19 -9.11
CA LEU A 38 11.37 -8.05 -7.97
C LEU A 38 10.97 -7.43 -6.62
N ASN A 39 11.11 -6.12 -6.45
CA ASN A 39 10.65 -5.45 -5.23
C ASN A 39 9.12 -5.34 -5.13
N ASN A 40 8.43 -5.16 -6.25
CA ASN A 40 6.98 -4.96 -6.27
C ASN A 40 6.20 -6.29 -6.31
N TYR A 41 6.78 -7.34 -6.88
CA TYR A 41 6.21 -8.68 -6.96
C TYR A 41 7.12 -9.68 -6.23
N ARG A 42 7.02 -9.72 -4.89
CA ARG A 42 7.30 -10.99 -4.20
C ARG A 42 6.13 -11.91 -4.50
N SER A 43 6.40 -13.07 -5.10
CA SER A 43 5.37 -14.07 -5.33
C SER A 43 4.76 -14.49 -3.98
N ILE A 44 3.45 -14.72 -3.95
CA ILE A 44 2.73 -15.14 -2.74
C ILE A 44 3.39 -16.39 -2.13
N ASP A 45 3.94 -17.28 -2.98
CA ASP A 45 4.68 -18.47 -2.56
C ASP A 45 5.95 -18.17 -1.74
N GLN A 46 6.64 -17.03 -1.98
CA GLN A 46 7.79 -16.61 -1.17
C GLN A 46 7.38 -15.91 0.13
N VAL A 47 6.12 -15.48 0.25
CA VAL A 47 5.58 -14.86 1.47
C VAL A 47 5.19 -15.93 2.49
N GLN A 48 4.78 -17.12 2.03
CA GLN A 48 4.41 -18.25 2.88
C GLN A 48 5.54 -18.74 3.81
N GLU A 49 6.81 -18.57 3.40
CA GLU A 49 7.99 -18.94 4.18
C GLU A 49 8.35 -17.93 5.28
N ILE A 50 7.73 -16.74 5.27
CA ILE A 50 7.90 -15.75 6.32
C ILE A 50 6.83 -16.03 7.37
N THR A 51 7.15 -16.87 8.36
CA THR A 51 6.35 -17.00 9.57
C THR A 51 6.36 -15.64 10.30
N ALA A 52 5.34 -14.82 10.04
CA ALA A 52 5.15 -13.59 10.78
C ALA A 52 4.70 -13.95 12.21
N PRO A 53 5.28 -13.34 13.26
CA PRO A 53 4.77 -13.50 14.61
C PRO A 53 3.31 -13.04 14.65
N ILE A 54 2.46 -13.83 15.32
CA ILE A 54 1.06 -13.46 15.52
C ILE A 54 1.05 -12.21 16.41
N PRO A 55 0.49 -11.07 15.94
CA PRO A 55 0.55 -9.82 16.70
C PRO A 55 -0.31 -9.92 17.97
N THR A 56 0.24 -9.43 19.08
CA THR A 56 -0.48 -9.31 20.35
C THR A 56 -1.60 -8.28 20.23
N VAL A 57 -2.59 -8.31 21.12
CA VAL A 57 -3.65 -7.28 21.20
C VAL A 57 -3.07 -5.87 21.35
N LEU A 58 -1.98 -5.71 22.12
CA LEU A 58 -1.28 -4.43 22.25
C LEU A 58 -0.62 -4.00 20.93
N ASP A 59 0.01 -4.92 20.22
CA ASP A 59 0.63 -4.64 18.91
C ASP A 59 -0.42 -4.19 17.88
N GLN A 60 -1.59 -4.82 17.90
CA GLN A 60 -2.73 -4.45 17.05
C GLN A 60 -3.27 -3.06 17.39
N LEU A 61 -3.33 -2.70 18.68
CA LEU A 61 -3.77 -1.38 19.12
C LEU A 61 -2.79 -0.30 18.67
N VAL A 62 -1.49 -0.50 18.88
CA VAL A 62 -0.43 0.41 18.43
C VAL A 62 -0.43 0.55 16.91
N ALA A 63 -0.59 -0.55 16.17
CA ALA A 63 -0.72 -0.51 14.71
C ALA A 63 -1.97 0.28 14.26
N ALA A 64 -3.09 0.16 14.97
CA ALA A 64 -4.30 0.92 14.66
C ALA A 64 -4.16 2.41 14.97
N GLU A 65 -3.49 2.77 16.06
CA GLU A 65 -3.22 4.15 16.44
C GLU A 65 -2.26 4.83 15.46
N THR A 66 -1.12 4.22 15.21
CA THR A 66 -0.15 4.70 14.19
C THR A 66 -0.79 4.86 12.81
N LEU A 67 -1.68 3.95 12.41
CA LEU A 67 -2.41 4.07 11.15
C LEU A 67 -3.34 5.30 11.15
N ARG A 68 -4.03 5.59 12.25
CA ARG A 68 -4.89 6.78 12.36
C ARG A 68 -4.07 8.07 12.23
N ASP A 69 -2.91 8.14 12.87
CA ASP A 69 -2.03 9.31 12.79
C ASP A 69 -1.52 9.55 11.38
N VAL A 70 -1.12 8.47 10.69
CA VAL A 70 -0.71 8.54 9.29
C VAL A 70 -1.87 9.01 8.40
N LEU A 71 -3.09 8.50 8.60
CA LEU A 71 -4.26 8.94 7.83
C LEU A 71 -4.59 10.41 8.09
N ALA A 72 -4.57 10.86 9.33
CA ALA A 72 -4.78 12.27 9.67
C ALA A 72 -3.72 13.17 9.02
N SER A 73 -2.46 12.73 9.01
CA SER A 73 -1.36 13.44 8.33
C SER A 73 -1.59 13.54 6.81
N LEU A 74 -2.15 12.50 6.19
CA LEU A 74 -2.46 12.51 4.76
C LEU A 74 -3.65 13.41 4.44
N GLU A 75 -4.66 13.48 5.32
CA GLU A 75 -5.80 14.38 5.16
C GLU A 75 -5.42 15.85 5.29
N ALA A 76 -4.37 16.18 6.06
CA ALA A 76 -3.84 17.54 6.17
C ALA A 76 -3.11 18.02 4.90
N LEU A 77 -2.66 17.10 4.03
CA LEU A 77 -1.99 17.46 2.78
C LEU A 77 -2.97 18.01 1.73
N PRO A 78 -2.47 18.81 0.76
CA PRO A 78 -3.29 19.24 -0.38
C PRO A 78 -3.89 18.04 -1.10
N LYS A 79 -5.21 18.08 -1.40
CA LYS A 79 -5.95 16.99 -2.07
C LYS A 79 -5.25 16.44 -3.31
N ARG A 80 -4.63 17.32 -4.09
CA ARG A 80 -3.89 16.96 -5.31
C ARG A 80 -2.65 16.09 -5.03
N THR A 81 -1.95 16.37 -3.94
CA THR A 81 -0.76 15.62 -3.49
C THR A 81 -1.18 14.27 -2.89
N ASN A 82 -2.23 14.26 -2.08
CA ASN A 82 -2.80 13.05 -1.50
C ASN A 82 -3.26 12.06 -2.59
N ASP A 83 -4.03 12.55 -3.58
CA ASP A 83 -4.54 11.72 -4.67
C ASP A 83 -3.41 11.14 -5.56
N ALA A 84 -2.40 11.95 -5.89
CA ALA A 84 -1.21 11.45 -6.61
C ALA A 84 -0.45 10.38 -5.81
N PHE A 85 -0.33 10.56 -4.49
CA PHE A 85 0.32 9.60 -3.60
C PHE A 85 -0.47 8.28 -3.51
N ILE A 86 -1.80 8.35 -3.30
CA ILE A 86 -2.68 7.18 -3.25
C ILE A 86 -2.62 6.40 -4.57
N ARG A 87 -2.78 7.07 -5.72
CA ARG A 87 -2.73 6.42 -7.03
C ARG A 87 -1.40 5.73 -7.29
N HIS A 88 -0.30 6.36 -6.90
CA HIS A 88 1.02 5.76 -7.09
C HIS A 88 1.28 4.60 -6.13
N ARG A 89 0.97 4.76 -4.84
CA ARG A 89 1.42 3.85 -3.78
C ARG A 89 0.44 2.71 -3.51
N LEU A 90 -0.87 2.98 -3.56
CA LEU A 90 -1.91 1.97 -3.34
C LEU A 90 -2.31 1.28 -4.65
N ASN A 91 -2.48 2.06 -5.72
CA ASN A 91 -2.97 1.51 -7.00
C ASN A 91 -1.83 1.13 -7.96
N GLY A 92 -0.57 1.44 -7.62
CA GLY A 92 0.61 1.08 -8.43
C GLY A 92 0.72 1.84 -9.76
N VAL A 93 -0.03 2.93 -9.95
CA VAL A 93 -0.02 3.70 -11.21
C VAL A 93 1.35 4.38 -11.38
N PRO A 94 2.00 4.28 -12.55
CA PRO A 94 3.29 4.90 -12.75
C PRO A 94 3.17 6.43 -12.79
N GLN A 95 4.19 7.13 -12.26
CA GLN A 95 4.21 8.60 -12.16
C GLN A 95 4.07 9.31 -13.52
N LYS A 96 4.41 8.64 -14.63
CA LYS A 96 4.24 9.17 -15.99
C LYS A 96 2.77 9.40 -16.33
N ASP A 97 1.94 8.44 -15.96
CA ASP A 97 0.52 8.41 -16.33
C ASP A 97 -0.24 9.38 -15.42
N ILE A 98 0.10 9.39 -14.13
CA ILE A 98 -0.40 10.40 -13.16
C ILE A 98 -0.05 11.83 -13.63
N ALA A 99 1.17 12.05 -14.12
CA ALA A 99 1.60 13.34 -14.63
C ALA A 99 0.81 13.78 -15.87
N ALA A 100 0.54 12.83 -16.79
CA ALA A 100 -0.26 13.08 -17.98
C ALA A 100 -1.72 13.42 -17.62
N GLU A 101 -2.34 12.68 -16.71
CA GLU A 101 -3.71 12.92 -16.24
C GLU A 101 -3.84 14.26 -15.50
N LEU A 102 -2.85 14.60 -14.68
CA LEU A 102 -2.86 15.85 -13.91
C LEU A 102 -2.35 17.06 -14.72
N GLY A 103 -1.88 16.88 -15.96
CA GLY A 103 -1.33 17.95 -16.79
C GLY A 103 -0.08 18.62 -16.20
N VAL A 104 0.74 17.87 -15.47
CA VAL A 104 1.94 18.38 -14.78
C VAL A 104 3.20 17.65 -15.21
N SER A 105 4.37 18.21 -14.90
CA SER A 105 5.63 17.52 -15.15
C SER A 105 5.78 16.30 -14.25
N ARG A 106 6.45 15.26 -14.78
CA ARG A 106 6.84 14.07 -14.00
C ARG A 106 7.67 14.43 -12.77
N THR A 107 8.50 15.47 -12.90
CA THR A 107 9.33 15.99 -11.81
C THR A 107 8.47 16.53 -10.68
N LEU A 108 7.41 17.28 -10.99
CA LEU A 108 6.48 17.79 -9.98
C LEU A 108 5.74 16.65 -9.26
N VAL A 109 5.27 15.62 -9.99
CA VAL A 109 4.64 14.44 -9.37
C VAL A 109 5.60 13.72 -8.42
N ASN A 110 6.88 13.57 -8.81
CA ASN A 110 7.90 13.01 -7.93
C ASN A 110 8.10 13.85 -6.65
N PHE A 111 8.11 15.18 -6.76
CA PHE A 111 8.17 16.06 -5.59
C PHE A 111 6.92 15.93 -4.70
N MET A 112 5.73 15.84 -5.29
CA MET A 112 4.49 15.63 -4.55
C MET A 112 4.51 14.32 -3.75
N ILE A 113 4.95 13.23 -4.37
CA ILE A 113 5.06 11.93 -3.71
C ILE A 113 6.07 11.98 -2.57
N LYS A 114 7.26 12.55 -2.80
CA LYS A 114 8.28 12.70 -1.75
C LYS A 114 7.82 13.57 -0.59
N ALA A 115 7.09 14.65 -0.87
CA ALA A 115 6.55 15.51 0.17
C ALA A 115 5.52 14.75 1.03
N ALA A 116 4.66 13.94 0.41
CA ALA A 116 3.72 13.09 1.14
C ALA A 116 4.44 12.02 1.98
N GLU A 117 5.44 11.34 1.43
CA GLU A 117 6.25 10.35 2.16
C GLU A 117 6.95 10.96 3.38
N GLN A 118 7.56 12.13 3.20
CA GLN A 118 8.23 12.84 4.29
C GLN A 118 7.23 13.24 5.38
N HIS A 119 6.04 13.71 5.00
CA HIS A 119 5.00 14.10 5.94
C HIS A 119 4.49 12.90 6.76
N CYS A 120 4.25 11.75 6.12
CA CYS A 120 3.89 10.52 6.82
C CYS A 120 5.02 10.03 7.75
N HIS A 121 6.27 10.13 7.32
CA HIS A 121 7.42 9.72 8.14
C HIS A 121 7.55 10.60 9.38
N SER A 122 7.38 11.92 9.24
CA SER A 122 7.37 12.85 10.38
C SER A 122 6.26 12.50 11.38
N ALA A 123 5.05 12.17 10.90
CA ALA A 123 3.93 11.78 11.78
C ALA A 123 4.19 10.49 12.58
N ILE A 124 4.99 9.56 12.05
CA ILE A 124 5.36 8.32 12.76
C ILE A 124 6.52 8.55 13.73
N THR A 125 7.46 9.45 13.39
CA THR A 125 8.69 9.69 14.16
C THR A 125 8.47 10.64 15.32
N GLU A 126 7.64 11.66 15.10
CA GLU A 126 7.11 12.54 16.14
C GLU A 126 5.67 12.07 16.39
N PRO A 127 5.45 10.99 17.16
CA PRO A 127 4.10 10.69 17.62
C PRO A 127 3.64 11.94 18.34
N ALA A 128 2.60 12.59 17.80
CA ALA A 128 2.14 13.88 18.27
C ALA A 128 2.05 13.86 19.80
N GLY A 129 2.83 14.72 20.45
CA GLY A 129 2.56 15.11 21.83
C GLY A 129 1.09 15.56 21.92
N PRO A 130 0.45 15.42 23.10
CA PRO A 130 -1.00 15.42 23.22
C PRO A 130 -1.58 16.84 23.08
N ASP A 131 -1.55 17.46 21.90
CA ASP A 131 -2.04 18.84 21.69
C ASP A 131 -2.63 19.04 20.28
N HIS A 132 -3.64 18.25 19.94
CA HIS A 132 -4.61 18.66 18.93
C HIS A 132 -6.01 18.66 19.54
N GLU A 133 -6.30 19.75 20.27
CA GLU A 133 -7.67 20.22 20.54
C GLU A 133 -8.44 20.24 19.22
N HIS A 134 -9.14 19.14 18.94
CA HIS A 134 -10.26 19.15 18.03
C HIS A 134 -11.41 19.90 18.72
N ARG A 135 -11.32 21.23 18.65
CA ARG A 135 -12.49 22.12 18.62
C ARG A 135 -13.32 21.76 17.38
N ARG A 136 -13.98 20.60 17.41
CA ARG A 136 -15.12 20.30 16.56
C ARG A 136 -16.35 20.65 17.36
N ASP A 137 -16.96 21.76 16.95
CA ASP A 137 -18.18 22.31 17.50
C ASP A 137 -19.23 21.22 17.77
N THR A 138 -19.55 21.05 19.05
CA THR A 138 -20.55 20.12 19.59
C THR A 138 -22.00 20.65 19.47
N THR A 139 -22.27 21.58 18.54
CA THR A 139 -23.51 22.40 18.62
C THR A 139 -24.63 22.03 17.64
N ALA A 140 -24.53 21.01 16.78
CA ALA A 140 -25.57 20.79 15.75
C ALA A 140 -26.29 19.42 15.71
N VAL A 141 -26.08 18.49 16.64
CA VAL A 141 -26.89 17.23 16.67
C VAL A 141 -27.30 16.85 18.09
N ARG A 142 -28.13 17.68 18.72
CA ARG A 142 -29.11 17.24 19.72
C ARG A 142 -30.50 17.38 19.10
N ARG A 143 -31.00 16.30 18.49
CA ARG A 143 -32.42 15.93 18.58
C ARG A 143 -32.61 14.47 18.16
N ALA A 144 -33.31 13.76 19.05
CA ALA A 144 -33.93 12.44 18.89
C ALA A 144 -33.05 11.19 19.09
N ALA A 145 -32.88 10.81 20.37
CA ALA A 145 -33.12 9.42 20.77
C ALA A 145 -34.66 9.26 20.98
N PRO A 146 -35.26 8.05 20.86
CA PRO A 146 -35.07 7.06 21.93
C PRO A 146 -35.00 5.57 21.51
N ALA A 147 -34.28 4.82 22.36
CA ALA A 147 -34.54 3.48 22.93
C ALA A 147 -34.93 2.27 22.05
N ALA A 148 -34.04 1.26 22.03
CA ALA A 148 -34.25 -0.19 22.25
C ALA A 148 -32.96 -0.92 21.80
N GLY A 149 -32.15 -1.55 22.64
CA GLY A 149 -32.47 -2.79 23.36
C GLY A 149 -32.17 -4.02 22.49
N ARG A 150 -30.94 -4.57 22.53
CA ARG A 150 -30.66 -6.03 22.60
C ARG A 150 -29.16 -6.35 22.49
N SER A 151 -28.70 -7.01 23.56
CA SER A 151 -27.61 -7.97 23.64
C SER A 151 -27.26 -8.69 22.33
N THR A 152 -25.99 -8.62 21.93
CA THR A 152 -25.37 -9.66 21.09
C THR A 152 -24.14 -10.18 21.81
N ALA A 153 -24.34 -11.31 22.48
CA ALA A 153 -23.30 -12.18 22.98
C ALA A 153 -22.40 -12.65 21.83
N VAL A 154 -21.09 -12.62 22.06
CA VAL A 154 -20.07 -13.27 21.23
C VAL A 154 -20.28 -14.79 21.32
N PRO A 155 -20.43 -15.54 20.21
CA PRO A 155 -20.57 -16.99 20.31
C PRO A 155 -19.21 -17.62 20.60
N ALA A 156 -19.14 -18.35 21.71
CA ALA A 156 -18.05 -19.25 22.04
C ALA A 156 -18.01 -20.44 21.06
N LEU A 157 -16.82 -20.74 20.54
CA LEU A 157 -16.52 -21.98 19.81
C LEU A 157 -16.80 -23.20 20.72
N PRO A 158 -17.59 -24.20 20.29
CA PRO A 158 -17.73 -25.43 21.06
C PRO A 158 -16.58 -26.41 20.74
N ALA A 159 -15.82 -26.75 21.77
CA ALA A 159 -14.93 -27.90 21.77
C ALA A 159 -15.71 -29.21 21.99
N GLN A 160 -15.49 -30.16 21.07
CA GLN A 160 -15.47 -31.63 21.24
C GLN A 160 -16.69 -32.36 21.84
N ARG A 161 -17.20 -33.37 21.13
CA ARG A 161 -17.40 -34.70 21.73
C ARG A 161 -17.17 -35.85 20.75
N ARG A 162 -16.28 -36.74 21.21
CA ARG A 162 -16.14 -38.16 20.83
C ARG A 162 -17.51 -38.83 20.79
N ASN A 163 -17.74 -39.67 19.78
CA ASN A 163 -18.78 -40.69 19.87
C ASN A 163 -18.17 -42.04 19.46
N GLU A 164 -17.92 -42.87 20.47
CA GLU A 164 -17.66 -44.29 20.31
C GLU A 164 -18.93 -45.08 20.64
N LEU A 165 -19.26 -46.01 19.73
CA LEU A 165 -19.87 -47.33 19.92
C LEU A 165 -21.33 -47.44 20.38
N SER A 166 -22.17 -48.08 19.55
CA SER A 166 -23.05 -49.15 20.05
C SER A 166 -23.52 -50.12 18.97
N VAL A 167 -23.23 -51.39 19.24
CA VAL A 167 -23.72 -52.63 18.64
C VAL A 167 -25.22 -52.83 18.93
N ARG A 168 -26.03 -53.16 17.91
CA ARG A 168 -27.17 -54.13 17.95
C ARG A 168 -27.91 -54.15 16.60
N SER A 169 -27.84 -55.26 15.85
CA SER A 169 -28.81 -56.38 15.89
C SER A 169 -30.17 -56.08 15.23
N ARG A 170 -30.38 -56.60 14.00
CA ARG A 170 -31.60 -57.30 13.45
C ARG A 170 -31.09 -58.09 12.23
N ARG A 171 -31.09 -59.43 12.09
CA ARG A 171 -32.18 -60.45 12.10
C ARG A 171 -33.40 -60.01 11.30
N THR A 172 -33.51 -60.42 10.02
CA THR A 172 -34.39 -61.48 9.47
C THR A 172 -34.61 -61.26 7.96
N GLY A 173 -34.59 -62.34 7.18
CA GLY A 173 -34.91 -62.38 5.74
C GLY A 173 -34.00 -63.34 5.02
#